data_AF-A0A7V5ZE29-F1
#
_entry.id   AF-A0A7V5ZE29-F1
#
_cell.length_a   1.000
_cell.length_b   1.000
_cell.length_c   1.000
_cell.angle_alpha   90.00
_cell.angle_beta   90.00
_cell.angle_gamma   90.00
#
_symmetry.space_group_name_H-M   'P 1'
#
loop_
_entity.id
_entity.type
_entity.pdbx_description
1 polymer ?
#
loop_
_entity_poly.entity_id
_entity_poly.type
_entity_poly.pdbx_seq_one_letter_code
_entity_poly.pdbx_strand_id
1 'polypeptide(L)'
;MSSRQEPFPLPRYECYRTVDRIRIDGALDEATWRHAPAMRLVGWKDGSAPEYETRVKMAWDQKNLYLAYWVHDDSIRSKLRRRDDPLWTEEVVEFFADAGGDLVDYCEFEWNGLGACVDLLCVWFEEGRWHAFTEWDAKGMRWAVRTGKTVIDGVELPGWQCEVSIPFSVFRDAPQLP
;
A
#
# COMPACT_ATOMS: atom_id res chain seq x y z
N MET A 1 24.94 14.36 -27.77
CA MET A 1 24.85 12.90 -27.56
C MET A 1 24.33 12.70 -26.15
N SER A 2 23.04 12.40 -25.99
CA SER A 2 22.44 12.18 -24.68
C SER A 2 22.85 10.80 -24.20
N SER A 3 23.63 10.73 -23.11
CA SER A 3 23.94 9.47 -22.45
C SER A 3 22.63 8.89 -21.92
N ARG A 4 22.17 7.77 -22.49
CA ARG A 4 21.17 6.94 -21.81
C ARG A 4 21.79 6.50 -20.49
N GLN A 5 21.29 7.05 -19.39
CA GLN A 5 21.57 6.52 -18.06
C GLN A 5 21.10 5.07 -18.05
N GLU A 6 21.99 4.14 -17.70
CA GLU A 6 21.62 2.77 -17.36
C GLU A 6 20.49 2.84 -16.30
N PRO A 7 19.37 2.15 -16.49
CA PRO A 7 18.27 2.21 -15.53
C PRO A 7 18.80 1.74 -14.17
N PHE A 8 18.61 2.58 -13.14
CA PHE A 8 18.90 2.16 -11.77
C PHE A 8 18.15 0.85 -11.48
N PRO A 9 18.79 -0.13 -10.81
CA PRO A 9 18.09 -1.33 -10.42
C PRO A 9 16.88 -0.94 -9.56
N LEU A 10 15.71 -1.45 -9.91
CA LEU A 10 14.49 -1.20 -9.15
C LEU A 10 14.67 -1.69 -7.71
N PRO A 11 14.12 -0.98 -6.71
CA PRO A 11 14.15 -1.45 -5.33
C PRO A 11 13.45 -2.82 -5.23
N ARG A 12 14.02 -3.70 -4.40
CA ARG A 12 13.46 -5.04 -4.15
C ARG A 12 13.03 -5.15 -2.70
N TYR A 13 11.82 -5.65 -2.48
CA TYR A 13 11.31 -6.02 -1.18
C TYR A 13 11.12 -7.54 -1.12
N GLU A 14 11.71 -8.19 -0.12
CA GLU A 14 11.45 -9.62 0.13
C GLU A 14 10.29 -9.76 1.11
N CYS A 15 9.16 -10.26 0.62
CA CYS A 15 7.95 -10.46 1.39
C CYS A 15 7.97 -11.84 2.05
N TYR A 16 8.07 -11.87 3.38
CA TYR A 16 8.16 -13.11 4.14
C TYR A 16 6.78 -13.61 4.56
N ARG A 17 6.67 -14.93 4.74
CA ARG A 17 5.46 -15.55 5.27
C ARG A 17 5.21 -15.12 6.70
N THR A 18 3.95 -14.91 7.09
CA THR A 18 3.60 -14.58 8.48
C THR A 18 4.03 -15.69 9.44
N VAL A 19 4.43 -15.31 10.66
CA VAL A 19 4.81 -16.25 11.74
C VAL A 19 3.67 -16.46 12.74
N ASP A 20 2.68 -15.58 12.71
CA ASP A 20 1.47 -15.60 13.52
C ASP A 20 0.26 -15.18 12.69
N ARG A 21 -0.93 -15.22 13.31
CA ARG A 21 -2.17 -14.78 12.66
C ARG A 21 -2.28 -13.26 12.76
N ILE A 22 -2.31 -12.59 11.62
CA ILE A 22 -2.59 -11.16 11.53
C ILE A 22 -4.09 -10.90 11.78
N ARG A 23 -4.39 -9.96 12.66
CA ARG A 23 -5.74 -9.50 12.97
C ARG A 23 -5.87 -8.06 12.48
N ILE A 24 -6.55 -7.87 11.35
CA ILE A 24 -6.78 -6.56 10.75
C ILE A 24 -7.56 -5.64 11.69
N ASP A 25 -6.83 -4.90 12.53
CA ASP A 25 -7.37 -3.99 13.55
C ASP A 25 -6.56 -2.69 13.68
N GLY A 26 -5.46 -2.57 12.92
CA GLY A 26 -4.66 -1.36 12.78
C GLY A 26 -3.68 -1.11 13.92
N ALA A 27 -3.53 -2.03 14.88
CA ALA A 27 -2.54 -1.90 15.97
C ALA A 27 -1.10 -2.17 15.53
N LEU A 28 -0.92 -3.04 14.53
CA LEU A 28 0.38 -3.50 14.02
C LEU A 28 1.27 -4.10 15.14
N ASP A 29 0.66 -4.82 16.09
CA ASP A 29 1.34 -5.37 17.28
C ASP A 29 1.68 -6.87 17.18
N GLU A 30 1.37 -7.50 16.05
CA GLU A 30 1.71 -8.88 15.75
C GLU A 30 3.23 -9.13 15.69
N ALA A 31 3.63 -10.38 15.96
CA ALA A 31 5.02 -10.80 15.87
C ALA A 31 5.55 -10.68 14.44
N THR A 32 4.73 -10.96 13.42
CA THR A 32 5.08 -10.80 12.00
C THR A 32 5.66 -9.42 11.71
N TRP A 33 5.05 -8.34 12.22
CA TRP A 33 5.49 -6.97 11.96
C TRP A 33 6.84 -6.62 12.61
N ARG A 34 7.28 -7.38 13.61
CA ARG A 34 8.62 -7.21 14.23
C ARG A 34 9.73 -7.82 13.38
N HIS A 35 9.41 -8.83 12.57
CA HIS A 35 10.37 -9.58 11.77
C HIS A 35 10.38 -9.20 10.30
N ALA A 36 9.25 -8.75 9.75
CA ALA A 36 9.18 -8.32 8.36
C ALA A 36 10.11 -7.10 8.11
N PRO A 37 10.82 -7.07 6.96
CA PRO A 37 11.71 -5.96 6.63
C PRO A 37 10.88 -4.67 6.48
N ALA A 38 11.43 -3.54 6.92
CA ALA A 38 10.79 -2.24 6.74
C ALA A 38 11.26 -1.61 5.42
N MET A 39 10.33 -1.03 4.67
CA MET A 39 10.64 -0.12 3.58
C MET A 39 10.25 1.29 4.01
N ARG A 40 11.18 2.23 3.87
CA ARG A 40 10.94 3.66 4.09
C ARG A 40 10.51 4.28 2.77
N LEU A 41 9.37 4.96 2.76
CA LEU A 41 8.92 5.70 1.58
C LEU A 41 9.74 6.99 1.42
N VAL A 42 9.95 7.37 0.17
CA VAL A 42 10.74 8.55 -0.24
C VAL A 42 9.92 9.45 -1.15
N GLY A 43 10.36 10.69 -1.34
CA GLY A 43 9.72 11.63 -2.26
C GLY A 43 9.69 11.07 -3.68
N TRP A 44 8.49 10.96 -4.27
CA TRP A 44 8.28 10.33 -5.58
C TRP A 44 9.01 11.04 -6.74
N LYS A 45 9.34 12.34 -6.59
CA LYS A 45 9.97 13.14 -7.64
C LYS A 45 11.46 12.87 -7.79
N ASP A 46 12.16 12.74 -6.68
CA ASP A 46 13.64 12.77 -6.63
C ASP A 46 14.25 11.83 -5.59
N GLY A 47 13.44 11.06 -4.88
CA GLY A 47 13.89 10.16 -3.82
C GLY A 47 14.34 10.87 -2.54
N SER A 48 14.07 12.16 -2.39
CA SER A 48 14.39 12.91 -1.17
C SER A 48 13.66 12.35 0.06
N ALA A 49 14.21 12.60 1.24
CA ALA A 49 13.52 12.26 2.48
C ALA A 49 12.27 13.14 2.64
N PRO A 50 11.07 12.55 2.83
CA PRO A 50 9.88 13.34 3.11
C PRO A 50 9.97 14.00 4.48
N GLU A 51 9.23 15.10 4.66
CA GLU A 51 9.08 15.79 5.94
C GLU A 51 8.47 14.85 7.00
N TYR A 52 7.43 14.12 6.60
CA TYR A 52 6.76 13.12 7.41
C TYR A 52 7.13 11.72 6.94
N GLU A 53 7.61 10.89 7.86
CA GLU A 53 8.06 9.54 7.55
C GLU A 53 6.89 8.57 7.46
N THR A 54 6.83 7.83 6.37
CA THR A 54 5.96 6.66 6.22
C THR A 54 6.80 5.41 6.04
N ARG A 55 6.48 4.36 6.80
CA ARG A 55 7.04 3.03 6.62
C ARG A 55 5.98 2.05 6.20
N VAL A 56 6.37 1.14 5.33
CA VAL A 56 5.55 -0.01 4.96
C VAL A 56 6.28 -1.31 5.24
N LYS A 57 5.54 -2.29 5.72
CA LYS A 57 5.94 -3.71 5.77
C LYS A 57 4.90 -4.53 5.04
N MET A 58 5.35 -5.63 4.45
CA MET A 58 4.50 -6.58 3.79
C MET A 58 4.83 -7.99 4.25
N ALA A 59 3.80 -8.81 4.37
CA ALA A 59 3.91 -10.24 4.68
C ALA A 59 2.83 -11.00 3.92
N TRP A 60 2.91 -12.33 3.89
CA TRP A 60 1.89 -13.15 3.22
C TRP A 60 1.56 -14.43 3.98
N ASP A 61 0.35 -14.96 3.77
CA ASP A 61 0.00 -16.32 4.15
C ASP A 61 -0.60 -17.08 2.96
N GLN A 62 -1.13 -18.28 3.16
CA GLN A 62 -1.69 -19.11 2.08
C GLN A 62 -2.82 -18.45 1.26
N LYS A 63 -3.40 -17.35 1.74
CA LYS A 63 -4.60 -16.73 1.17
C LYS A 63 -4.44 -15.25 0.87
N ASN A 64 -3.61 -14.52 1.61
CA ASN A 64 -3.56 -13.07 1.53
C ASN A 64 -2.14 -12.53 1.46
N LEU A 65 -2.00 -11.42 0.74
CA LEU A 65 -0.98 -10.42 0.96
C LEU A 65 -1.43 -9.49 2.09
N TYR A 66 -0.51 -9.13 2.98
CA TYR A 66 -0.74 -8.20 4.07
C TYR A 66 0.15 -6.98 3.92
N LEU A 67 -0.41 -5.81 4.18
CA LEU A 67 0.29 -4.53 4.19
C LEU A 67 0.12 -3.87 5.56
N ALA A 68 1.18 -3.25 6.06
CA ALA A 68 1.18 -2.48 7.29
C ALA A 68 1.89 -1.16 7.07
N TYR A 69 1.19 -0.05 7.32
CA TYR A 69 1.72 1.30 7.19
C TYR A 69 1.82 1.97 8.55
N TRP A 70 2.98 2.54 8.84
CA TRP A 70 3.21 3.45 9.96
C TRP A 70 3.41 4.84 9.38
N VAL A 71 2.46 5.75 9.62
CA VAL A 71 2.43 7.09 9.04
C VAL A 71 2.65 8.12 10.14
N HIS A 72 3.78 8.81 10.11
CA HIS A 72 3.95 10.03 10.91
C HIS A 72 3.11 11.13 10.25
N ASP A 73 2.25 11.80 11.01
CA ASP A 73 1.46 12.92 10.53
C ASP A 73 0.99 13.76 11.72
N ASP A 74 1.14 15.08 11.63
CA ASP A 74 0.75 16.01 12.69
C ASP A 74 -0.76 16.33 12.66
N SER A 75 -1.42 16.11 11.52
CA SER A 75 -2.82 16.47 11.32
C SER A 75 -3.41 15.81 10.07
N ILE A 76 -4.18 14.74 10.26
CA ILE A 76 -4.89 14.04 9.17
C ILE A 76 -5.74 15.03 8.37
N ARG A 77 -5.38 15.25 7.10
CA ARG A 77 -6.07 16.20 6.20
C ARG A 77 -7.08 15.52 5.28
N SER A 78 -7.88 14.61 5.83
CA SER A 78 -8.94 13.90 5.10
C SER A 78 -10.34 14.29 5.59
N LYS A 79 -11.32 14.28 4.70
CA LYS A 79 -12.75 14.48 4.98
C LYS A 79 -13.61 13.35 4.44
N LEU A 80 -13.12 12.65 3.41
CA LEU A 80 -13.77 11.49 2.81
C LEU A 80 -13.74 10.31 3.78
N ARG A 81 -14.84 9.56 3.82
CA ARG A 81 -15.09 8.55 4.89
C ARG A 81 -15.70 7.27 4.36
N ARG A 82 -16.19 7.27 3.12
CA ARG A 82 -16.89 6.13 2.53
C ARG A 82 -15.96 5.38 1.60
N ARG A 83 -16.21 4.08 1.50
CA ARG A 83 -15.64 3.26 0.43
C ARG A 83 -16.00 3.88 -0.91
N ASP A 84 -15.05 3.92 -1.82
CA ASP A 84 -15.16 4.46 -3.19
C ASP A 84 -15.39 5.98 -3.26
N ASP A 85 -15.18 6.72 -2.16
CA ASP A 85 -14.99 8.17 -2.25
C ASP A 85 -13.69 8.46 -3.06
N PRO A 86 -13.57 9.60 -3.76
CA PRO A 86 -12.42 9.92 -4.64
C PRO A 86 -11.17 10.30 -3.84
N LEU A 87 -10.52 9.31 -3.23
CA LEU A 87 -9.47 9.53 -2.24
C LEU A 87 -8.18 10.15 -2.80
N TRP A 88 -7.92 10.04 -4.11
CA TRP A 88 -6.84 10.72 -4.84
C TRP A 88 -6.86 12.25 -4.76
N THR A 89 -7.90 12.83 -4.14
CA THR A 89 -8.01 14.27 -3.86
C THR A 89 -7.60 14.66 -2.44
N GLU A 90 -7.25 13.68 -1.60
CA GLU A 90 -6.90 13.84 -0.19
C GLU A 90 -5.64 13.07 0.21
N GLU A 91 -5.26 13.15 1.48
CA GLU A 91 -4.15 12.39 2.04
C GLU A 91 -4.52 10.90 2.21
N VAL A 92 -3.67 10.03 1.63
CA VAL A 92 -3.79 8.57 1.65
C VAL A 92 -2.42 7.90 1.75
N VAL A 93 -2.42 6.62 2.08
CA VAL A 93 -1.38 5.67 1.67
C VAL A 93 -1.91 4.81 0.54
N GLU A 94 -1.03 4.46 -0.40
CA GLU A 94 -1.41 3.77 -1.63
C GLU A 94 -0.59 2.49 -1.83
N PHE A 95 -1.16 1.53 -2.54
CA PHE A 95 -0.50 0.33 -3.03
C PHE A 95 -0.88 0.10 -4.49
N PHE A 96 0.13 -0.17 -5.32
CA PHE A 96 -0.03 -0.45 -6.75
C PHE A 96 0.55 -1.82 -7.03
N ALA A 97 -0.19 -2.65 -7.76
CA ALA A 97 0.23 -4.00 -8.09
C ALA A 97 -0.13 -4.35 -9.54
N ASP A 98 0.89 -4.36 -10.41
CA ASP A 98 0.88 -5.12 -11.64
C ASP A 98 1.28 -6.57 -11.31
N ALA A 99 0.29 -7.45 -11.26
CA ALA A 99 0.50 -8.86 -10.91
C ALA A 99 1.03 -9.69 -12.08
N GLY A 100 0.70 -9.29 -13.32
CA GLY A 100 1.17 -9.95 -14.55
C GLY A 100 2.62 -9.60 -14.89
N GLY A 101 3.07 -8.42 -14.46
CA GLY A 101 4.43 -7.91 -14.68
C GLY A 101 4.70 -7.49 -16.13
N ASP A 102 3.66 -7.23 -16.91
CA ASP A 102 3.73 -6.86 -18.32
C ASP A 102 3.41 -5.37 -18.59
N LEU A 103 3.09 -4.61 -17.52
CA LEU A 103 2.78 -3.18 -17.54
C LEU A 103 1.56 -2.82 -18.39
N VAL A 104 0.61 -3.74 -18.59
CA VAL A 104 -0.63 -3.46 -19.34
C VAL A 104 -1.82 -3.17 -18.43
N ASP A 105 -1.80 -3.67 -17.20
CA ASP A 105 -2.77 -3.35 -16.16
C ASP A 105 -2.15 -3.38 -14.76
N TYR A 106 -2.85 -2.79 -13.80
CA TYR A 106 -2.51 -2.89 -12.39
C TYR A 106 -3.75 -2.66 -11.53
N CYS A 107 -3.74 -3.24 -10.33
CA CYS A 107 -4.67 -2.86 -9.27
C CYS A 107 -4.08 -1.71 -8.46
N GLU A 108 -4.92 -0.75 -8.10
CA GLU A 108 -4.58 0.40 -7.25
C GLU A 108 -5.48 0.38 -6.03
N PHE A 109 -4.90 0.67 -4.86
CA PHE A 109 -5.59 0.68 -3.59
C PHE A 109 -5.16 1.90 -2.81
N GLU A 110 -6.11 2.65 -2.27
CA GLU A 110 -5.84 3.80 -1.42
C GLU A 110 -6.59 3.67 -0.09
N TRP A 111 -5.95 4.09 1.00
CA TRP A 111 -6.56 4.17 2.34
C TRP A 111 -6.21 5.50 2.99
N ASN A 112 -7.20 6.17 3.59
CA ASN A 112 -6.96 7.40 4.32
C ASN A 112 -6.96 7.19 5.85
N GLY A 113 -6.48 8.19 6.58
CA GLY A 113 -6.44 8.19 8.04
C GLY A 113 -7.82 8.11 8.72
N LEU A 114 -8.92 8.29 8.00
CA LEU A 114 -10.29 8.15 8.51
C LEU A 114 -10.91 6.76 8.25
N GLY A 115 -10.16 5.86 7.63
CA GLY A 115 -10.59 4.49 7.34
C GLY A 115 -11.40 4.33 6.05
N ALA A 116 -11.49 5.37 5.21
CA ALA A 116 -12.01 5.22 3.85
C ALA A 116 -11.04 4.41 2.99
N CYS A 117 -11.56 3.80 1.94
CA CYS A 117 -10.77 3.04 0.98
C CYS A 117 -11.36 3.20 -0.43
N VAL A 118 -10.50 3.28 -1.44
CA VAL A 118 -10.88 3.06 -2.84
C VAL A 118 -9.95 2.02 -3.44
N ASP A 119 -10.48 1.26 -4.39
CA ASP A 119 -9.76 0.27 -5.16
C ASP A 119 -10.16 0.35 -6.63
N LEU A 120 -9.17 0.26 -7.50
CA LEU A 120 -9.31 0.52 -8.93
C LEU A 120 -8.60 -0.59 -9.70
N LEU A 121 -9.18 -0.97 -10.83
CA LEU A 121 -8.42 -1.67 -11.87
C LEU A 121 -8.04 -0.65 -12.94
N CYS A 122 -6.75 -0.47 -13.16
CA CYS A 122 -6.22 0.47 -14.14
C CYS A 122 -5.66 -0.32 -15.33
N VAL A 123 -6.15 -0.03 -16.54
CA VAL A 123 -5.77 -0.77 -17.76
C VAL A 123 -5.27 0.21 -18.82
N TRP A 124 -4.17 -0.15 -19.49
CA TRP A 124 -3.64 0.59 -20.62
C TRP A 124 -4.41 0.22 -21.90
N PHE A 125 -4.98 1.24 -22.54
CA PHE A 125 -5.73 1.09 -23.77
C PHE A 125 -4.88 1.48 -24.99
N GLU A 126 -5.12 0.83 -26.14
CA GLU A 126 -4.37 1.05 -27.39
C GLU A 126 -4.44 2.51 -27.88
N GLU A 127 -5.47 3.26 -27.49
CA GLU A 127 -5.58 4.71 -27.75
C GLU A 127 -4.55 5.56 -26.98
N GLY A 128 -3.65 4.94 -26.22
CA GLY A 128 -2.52 5.60 -25.57
C GLY A 128 -2.87 6.27 -24.24
N ARG A 129 -3.82 5.70 -23.49
CA ARG A 129 -4.22 6.22 -22.18
C ARG A 129 -4.55 5.10 -21.20
N TRP A 130 -4.32 5.38 -19.92
CA TRP A 130 -4.84 4.58 -18.81
C TRP A 130 -6.33 4.85 -18.61
N HIS A 131 -7.08 3.79 -18.30
CA HIS A 131 -8.45 3.87 -17.84
C HIS A 131 -8.56 3.24 -16.45
N ALA A 132 -9.08 3.99 -15.48
CA ALA A 132 -9.32 3.52 -14.13
C ALA A 132 -10.79 3.10 -13.97
N PHE A 133 -11.01 1.81 -13.74
CA PHE A 133 -12.33 1.23 -13.48
C PHE A 133 -12.61 1.30 -11.97
N THR A 134 -13.34 2.32 -11.55
CA THR A 134 -13.72 2.55 -10.15
C THR A 134 -14.84 1.63 -9.67
N GLU A 135 -15.51 0.93 -10.57
CA GLU A 135 -16.55 -0.06 -10.27
C GLU A 135 -15.99 -1.46 -9.96
N TRP A 136 -14.69 -1.67 -10.20
CA TRP A 136 -14.02 -2.90 -9.83
C TRP A 136 -13.88 -2.99 -8.30
N ASP A 137 -14.00 -4.20 -7.75
CA ASP A 137 -14.01 -4.44 -6.31
C ASP A 137 -13.05 -5.58 -5.95
N ALA A 138 -12.10 -5.26 -5.07
CA ALA A 138 -11.13 -6.16 -4.46
C ALA A 138 -11.80 -7.06 -3.42
N LYS A 139 -12.64 -7.98 -3.90
CA LYS A 139 -13.48 -8.82 -3.06
C LYS A 139 -12.70 -9.55 -1.97
N GLY A 140 -13.15 -9.34 -0.73
CA GLY A 140 -12.58 -9.95 0.46
C GLY A 140 -11.40 -9.19 1.06
N MET A 141 -11.01 -8.06 0.46
CA MET A 141 -10.08 -7.12 1.10
C MET A 141 -10.67 -6.65 2.45
N ARG A 142 -9.80 -6.53 3.45
CA ARG A 142 -10.13 -5.97 4.76
C ARG A 142 -9.04 -5.00 5.14
N TRP A 143 -9.42 -3.91 5.79
CA TRP A 143 -8.47 -2.95 6.33
C TRP A 143 -8.98 -2.39 7.66
N ALA A 144 -8.04 -1.86 8.44
CA ALA A 144 -8.32 -1.13 9.66
C ALA A 144 -7.31 0.00 9.83
N VAL A 145 -7.77 1.10 10.41
CA VAL A 145 -6.96 2.29 10.67
C VAL A 145 -7.03 2.66 12.14
N ARG A 146 -5.88 2.99 12.73
CA ARG A 146 -5.79 3.61 14.06
C ARG A 146 -5.11 4.95 13.96
N THR A 147 -5.68 5.96 14.61
CA THR A 147 -5.21 7.34 14.56
C THR A 147 -4.75 7.84 15.92
N GLY A 148 -4.08 8.98 15.91
CA GLY A 148 -3.60 9.67 17.10
C GLY A 148 -2.15 9.35 17.45
N LYS A 149 -1.64 8.19 17.01
CA LYS A 149 -0.22 7.84 17.13
C LYS A 149 0.25 6.81 16.11
N THR A 150 1.55 6.79 15.89
CA THR A 150 2.30 5.75 15.20
C THR A 150 3.60 5.46 15.95
N VAL A 151 4.22 4.31 15.71
CA VAL A 151 5.52 3.95 16.31
C VAL A 151 6.52 3.60 15.23
N ILE A 152 7.57 4.42 15.08
CA ILE A 152 8.61 4.26 14.08
C ILE A 152 9.96 4.13 14.81
N ASP A 153 10.69 3.03 14.58
CA ASP A 153 11.94 2.71 15.31
C ASP A 153 11.84 2.79 16.84
N GLY A 154 10.68 2.42 17.38
CA GLY A 154 10.42 2.47 18.82
C GLY A 154 10.13 3.88 19.37
N VAL A 155 10.07 4.89 18.50
CA VAL A 155 9.66 6.26 18.85
C VAL A 155 8.17 6.42 18.57
N GLU A 156 7.40 6.80 19.59
CA GLU A 156 5.99 7.18 19.44
C GLU A 156 5.89 8.60 18.87
N LEU A 157 5.13 8.75 17.78
CA LEU A 157 4.94 9.99 17.03
C LEU A 157 3.43 10.22 16.82
N PRO A 158 2.98 11.47 16.60
CA PRO A 158 1.62 11.70 16.10
C PRO A 158 1.47 11.05 14.72
N GLY A 159 0.25 10.64 14.40
CA GLY A 159 -0.06 10.09 13.08
C GLY A 159 -1.03 8.93 13.16
N TRP A 160 -0.87 7.98 12.26
CA TRP A 160 -1.81 6.87 12.11
C TRP A 160 -1.14 5.61 11.56
N GLN A 161 -1.86 4.51 11.68
CA GLN A 161 -1.47 3.19 11.24
C GLN A 161 -2.56 2.62 10.35
N CYS A 162 -2.18 1.93 9.27
CA CYS A 162 -3.09 1.21 8.40
C CYS A 162 -2.65 -0.24 8.29
N GLU A 163 -3.59 -1.16 8.44
CA GLU A 163 -3.35 -2.59 8.31
C GLU A 163 -4.34 -3.17 7.30
N VAL A 164 -3.84 -3.97 6.36
CA VAL A 164 -4.63 -4.45 5.22
C VAL A 164 -4.38 -5.95 5.02
N SER A 165 -5.43 -6.70 4.69
CA SER A 165 -5.35 -8.02 4.05
C SER A 165 -5.99 -7.97 2.67
N ILE A 166 -5.24 -8.34 1.64
CA ILE A 166 -5.71 -8.46 0.25
C ILE A 166 -5.65 -9.93 -0.15
N PRO A 167 -6.80 -10.58 -0.43
CA PRO A 167 -6.80 -11.97 -0.90
C PRO A 167 -6.05 -12.12 -2.23
N PHE A 168 -5.29 -13.20 -2.39
CA PHE A 168 -4.56 -13.43 -3.64
C PHE A 168 -5.48 -13.60 -4.87
N SER A 169 -6.76 -13.94 -4.67
CA SER A 169 -7.77 -13.97 -5.74
C SER A 169 -8.04 -12.61 -6.38
N VAL A 170 -7.58 -11.51 -5.78
CA VAL A 170 -7.63 -10.16 -6.34
C VAL A 170 -6.62 -10.02 -7.50
N PHE A 171 -5.45 -10.64 -7.37
CA PHE A 171 -4.35 -10.57 -8.36
C PHE A 171 -4.49 -11.67 -9.43
N ARG A 172 -5.52 -11.56 -10.27
CA ARG A 172 -5.93 -12.65 -11.19
C ARG A 172 -4.88 -13.03 -12.23
N ASP A 173 -4.10 -12.06 -12.68
CA ASP A 173 -3.11 -12.24 -13.75
C ASP A 173 -1.73 -12.64 -13.22
N ALA A 174 -1.60 -12.84 -11.91
CA ALA A 174 -0.39 -13.38 -11.30
C ALA A 174 -0.07 -14.77 -11.88
N PRO A 175 1.10 -14.98 -12.52
CA PRO A 175 1.44 -16.28 -13.11
C PRO A 175 1.66 -17.35 -12.03
N GLN A 176 2.04 -16.92 -10.82
CA GLN A 176 2.25 -17.77 -9.65
C GLN A 176 1.82 -17.03 -8.40
N LEU A 177 1.10 -17.73 -7.52
CA LEU A 177 0.83 -17.29 -6.16
C LEU A 177 1.74 -18.05 -5.18
N PRO A 178 2.12 -17.46 -4.03
CA PRO A 178 2.98 -18.09 -3.03
C PRO A 178 2.48 -19.44 -2.48
#